data_AF-A0A2P6TDQ7-F1
#
_entry.id   AF-A0A2P6TDQ7-F1
#
_cell.length_a   1.000
_cell.length_b   1.000
_cell.length_c   1.000
_cell.angle_alpha   90.00
_cell.angle_beta   90.00
_cell.angle_gamma   90.00
#
_symmetry.space_group_name_H-M   'P 1'
#
loop_
_entity.id
_entity.type
_entity.pdbx_description
1 polymer ?
#
loop_
_entity_poly.entity_id
_entity_poly.type
_entity_poly.pdbx_seq_one_letter_code
_entity_poly.pdbx_strand_id
1 'polypeptide(L)' 'MIAPWLEACVPLVLITVFVGAMGGLQGAVQHAFYGKPKATNQDEWDRLIAARDQRILEEWRQRQG' A
#
# COMPACT_ATOMS: atom_id res chain seq x y z
N MET A 1 -22.87 -35.40 8.94
CA MET A 1 -21.63 -34.88 9.57
C MET A 1 -20.63 -34.67 8.45
N ILE A 2 -20.03 -33.48 8.39
CA ILE A 2 -19.03 -33.15 7.37
C ILE A 2 -17.76 -33.94 7.73
N ALA A 3 -16.87 -34.19 6.76
CA ALA A 3 -15.64 -34.91 7.09
C ALA A 3 -14.83 -34.10 8.12
N PRO A 4 -14.28 -34.71 9.19
CA PRO A 4 -13.64 -33.98 10.29
C PRO A 4 -12.50 -33.04 9.86
N TRP A 5 -11.79 -33.38 8.78
CA TRP A 5 -10.75 -32.53 8.21
C TRP A 5 -11.30 -31.25 7.56
N LEU A 6 -12.54 -31.30 7.04
CA LEU A 6 -13.19 -30.16 6.40
C LEU A 6 -13.63 -29.13 7.43
N GLU A 7 -14.07 -29.59 8.62
CA GLU A 7 -14.38 -28.71 9.76
C GLU A 7 -13.14 -27.94 10.23
N ALA A 8 -11.96 -28.57 10.20
CA ALA A 8 -10.69 -27.92 10.50
C ALA A 8 -10.25 -26.92 9.42
N CYS A 9 -10.68 -27.07 8.16
CA CYS A 9 -10.37 -26.14 7.08
C CYS A 9 -11.16 -24.82 7.17
N VAL A 10 -12.35 -24.81 7.74
CA VAL A 10 -13.20 -23.61 7.87
C VAL A 10 -12.45 -22.42 8.50
N PRO A 11 -11.80 -22.55 9.67
CA PRO A 11 -11.04 -21.43 10.25
C PRO A 11 -9.84 -21.02 9.40
N LEU A 12 -9.17 -21.97 8.71
CA LEU A 12 -8.01 -21.68 7.86
C LEU A 12 -8.40 -20.84 6.63
N VAL A 13 -9.55 -21.15 6.02
CA VAL A 13 -10.09 -20.38 4.90
C VAL A 13 -10.40 -18.95 5.33
N LEU A 14 -11.05 -18.79 6.49
CA LEU A 14 -11.36 -17.46 7.03
C LEU A 14 -10.08 -16.63 7.24
N ILE A 15 -9.05 -17.21 7.88
CA ILE A 15 -7.78 -16.52 8.11
C ILE A 15 -7.15 -16.11 6.77
N THR A 16 -7.14 -17.00 5.78
CA THR A 16 -6.59 -16.71 4.45
C THR A 16 -7.31 -15.54 3.79
N VAL A 17 -8.64 -15.52 3.86
CA VAL A 17 -9.45 -14.43 3.31
C VAL A 17 -9.13 -13.12 4.01
N PHE A 18 -9.06 -13.10 5.35
CA PHE A 18 -8.76 -11.89 6.10
C PHE A 18 -7.35 -11.36 5.83
N VAL A 19 -6.33 -12.22 5.79
CA VAL A 19 -4.96 -11.81 5.48
C VAL A 19 -4.84 -11.29 4.05
N GLY A 20 -5.48 -11.96 3.08
CA GLY A 20 -5.51 -11.50 1.70
C GLY A 20 -6.22 -10.14 1.55
N ALA A 21 -7.36 -9.97 2.21
CA ALA A 21 -8.12 -8.72 2.22
C ALA A 21 -7.31 -7.58 2.85
N MET A 22 -6.56 -7.84 3.92
CA MET A 22 -5.73 -6.83 4.59
C MET A 22 -4.67 -6.25 3.63
N GLY A 23 -3.94 -7.09 2.90
CA GLY A 23 -2.94 -6.63 1.93
C GLY A 23 -3.56 -5.85 0.77
N GLY A 24 -4.68 -6.36 0.23
CA GLY A 24 -5.41 -5.71 -0.86
C GLY A 24 -5.96 -4.34 -0.45
N LEU A 25 -6.58 -4.24 0.73
CA LEU A 25 -7.14 -2.99 1.25
C LEU A 25 -6.04 -1.94 1.48
N GLN A 26 -4.92 -2.34 2.07
CA GLN A 26 -3.78 -1.44 2.27
C GLN A 26 -3.23 -0.90 0.95
N GLY A 27 -3.08 -1.76 -0.06
CA GLY A 27 -2.64 -1.37 -1.40
C GLY A 27 -3.62 -0.41 -2.08
N ALA A 28 -4.92 -0.72 -2.03
CA ALA A 28 -5.97 0.10 -2.64
C ALA A 28 -6.04 1.50 -2.01
N VAL A 29 -5.99 1.58 -0.67
CA VAL A 29 -6.00 2.85 0.05
C VAL A 29 -4.77 3.69 -0.30
N GLN A 30 -3.57 3.11 -0.31
CA GLN A 30 -2.35 3.83 -0.69
C GLN A 30 -2.45 4.39 -2.11
N HIS A 31 -2.94 3.59 -3.06
CA HIS A 31 -3.09 4.00 -4.43
C HIS A 31 -4.10 5.13 -4.59
N ALA A 32 -5.20 5.11 -3.83
CA ALA A 32 -6.22 6.16 -3.84
C ALA A 32 -5.69 7.51 -3.32
N PHE A 33 -4.89 7.52 -2.24
CA PHE A 33 -4.39 8.76 -1.64
C PHE A 33 -3.17 9.35 -2.36
N TYR A 34 -2.23 8.50 -2.79
CA TYR A 34 -0.94 8.95 -3.33
C TYR A 34 -0.80 8.76 -4.84
N GLY A 35 -1.77 8.11 -5.50
CA GLY A 35 -1.75 7.82 -6.94
C GLY A 35 -0.66 6.84 -7.37
N LYS A 36 0.14 6.32 -6.43
CA LYS A 36 1.29 5.46 -6.68
C LYS A 36 1.40 4.37 -5.62
N PRO A 37 1.93 3.19 -5.95
CA PRO A 37 2.22 2.15 -4.97
C PRO A 37 3.18 2.67 -3.90
N LYS A 38 3.07 2.15 -2.68
CA LYS A 38 3.98 2.50 -1.58
C LYS A 38 5.39 2.05 -1.94
N ALA A 39 6.35 2.98 -1.97
CA ALA A 39 7.75 2.63 -2.12
C ALA A 39 8.23 1.89 -0.85
N THR A 40 8.76 0.69 -1.04
CA THR A 40 9.38 -0.10 0.03
C THR A 40 10.87 0.17 0.06
N ASN A 41 11.49 0.03 1.24
CA ASN A 41 12.94 0.14 1.42
C ASN A 41 13.51 1.52 1.04
N GLN A 42 12.80 2.60 1.38
CA GLN A 42 13.31 3.95 1.15
C GLN A 42 14.41 4.27 2.14
N ASP A 43 15.55 4.72 1.62
CA ASP A 43 16.66 5.21 2.40
C ASP A 43 16.58 6.73 2.64
N GLU A 44 17.57 7.28 3.33
CA GLU A 44 17.63 8.71 3.59
C GLU A 44 17.78 9.54 2.30
N TRP A 45 18.51 9.00 1.33
CA TRP A 45 18.72 9.65 0.04
C TRP A 45 17.40 9.78 -0.74
N ASP A 46 16.60 8.71 -0.82
CA ASP A 46 15.28 8.71 -1.44
C ASP A 46 14.35 9.77 -0.82
N ARG A 47 14.41 9.92 0.50
CA ARG A 47 13.61 10.92 1.21
C ARG A 47 14.04 12.36 0.84
N LEU A 48 15.34 12.60 0.74
CA LEU A 48 15.88 13.90 0.35
C LEU A 48 15.57 14.25 -1.12
N ILE A 49 15.66 13.27 -2.01
CA ILE A 49 15.29 13.43 -3.43
C ILE A 49 13.80 13.73 -3.57
N ALA A 50 12.94 13.00 -2.85
CA ALA A 50 11.49 13.26 -2.89
C ALA A 50 11.16 14.69 -2.39
N ALA A 51 11.82 15.15 -1.33
CA ALA A 51 11.64 16.51 -0.83
C ALA A 51 12.14 17.58 -1.82
N ARG A 52 13.27 17.32 -2.51
CA ARG A 52 13.79 18.19 -3.57
C ARG A 52 12.80 18.29 -4.72
N ASP A 53 12.28 17.17 -5.20
CA ASP A 53 11.37 17.14 -6.35
C ASP A 53 10.05 17.87 -6.03
N GLN A 54 9.56 17.77 -4.79
CA GLN A 54 8.41 18.57 -4.33
C GLN A 54 8.69 20.08 -4.38
N ARG A 55 9.85 20.53 -3.90
CA ARG A 55 10.25 21.96 -3.95
C ARG A 55 10.35 22.47 -5.37
N ILE A 56 10.97 21.70 -6.28
CA ILE A 56 11.09 22.08 -7.70
C ILE A 56 9.70 22.23 -8.34
N LEU A 57 8.77 21.31 -8.03
CA LEU A 57 7.41 21.37 -8.56
C LEU A 57 6.63 22.58 -8.04
N GLU A 58 6.82 22.93 -6.76
CA GLU A 58 6.24 24.13 -6.16
C GLU A 58 6.80 25.41 -6.77
N GLU A 59 8.12 25.51 -6.93
CA GLU A 59 8.78 26.65 -7.60
C GLU A 59 8.31 26.81 -9.04
N TRP A 60 8.19 25.70 -9.79
CA TRP A 60 7.67 25.72 -11.16
C TRP A 60 6.22 26.21 -11.20
N ARG A 61 5.37 25.73 -10.29
CA ARG A 61 3.98 26.17 -10.18
C ARG A 61 3.88 27.66 -9.83
N GLN A 62 4.76 28.17 -8.95
CA GLN A 62 4.81 29.59 -8.59
C GLN A 62 5.30 30.47 -9.74
N ARG A 63 6.19 29.99 -10.60
CA ARG A 63 6.71 30.75 -11.76
C ARG A 63 5.77 30.78 -12.96
N GLN A 64 4.79 29.88 -13.04
CA GLN A 64 3.79 29.83 -14.12
C GLN A 64 2.46 30.53 -13.78
N GLY A 65 2.25 30.92 -12.53
CA GLY A 65 1.17 31.81 -12.13
C GLY A 65 1.59 33.27 -12.22
#